data_AF-A0A969RRW1-F1
#
_entry.id   AF-A0A969RRW1-F1
#
_cell.length_a   1.000
_cell.length_b   1.000
_cell.length_c   1.000
_cell.angle_alpha   90.00
_cell.angle_beta   90.00
_cell.angle_gamma   90.00
#
_symmetry.space_group_name_H-M   'P 1'
#
loop_
_entity.id
_entity.type
_entity.pdbx_description
1 polymer ?
#
loop_
_entity_poly.entity_id
_entity_poly.type
_entity_poly.pdbx_seq_one_letter_code
_entity_poly.pdbx_strand_id
1 'polypeptide(L)'
;MKFNSQSLKRAGYALVSAAFMGSVMGPVGGLQTAALASIEIAQASPTPATPETPTPAPAETPAPQVLEPGDTPLYERVDRINVCRQANATTEIFLNTALGPIDQRVGTVTAGARVTLTGVLGNIAGIGGVAQIKQPVVGWLRAANLTECSDVPPTPPTPPTPPTPPTRGACYFIRTTTAPNGLFAYEDPRTGERQTYNSQFDGPAGASRVFLTNPPLPAQTVGNKVFVQVYYTSLSGSDRLGWVSQGTVGSLIGSVTSNFRPCP
;
A
#
# COMPACT_ATOMS: atom_id res chain seq x y z
N MET A 1 -19.11 47.25 12.18
CA MET A 1 -19.08 46.57 13.50
C MET A 1 -17.81 45.74 13.55
N LYS A 2 -16.87 46.08 14.44
CA LYS A 2 -15.55 45.43 14.60
C LYS A 2 -15.62 44.49 15.80
N PHE A 3 -15.31 43.21 15.61
CA PHE A 3 -15.15 42.26 16.73
C PHE A 3 -13.72 42.31 17.25
N ASN A 4 -13.63 42.46 18.58
CA ASN A 4 -12.43 42.72 19.35
C ASN A 4 -11.92 41.39 19.94
N SER A 5 -10.68 41.03 19.64
CA SER A 5 -9.97 39.91 20.27
C SER A 5 -9.30 40.39 21.55
N GLN A 6 -9.69 39.84 22.71
CA GLN A 6 -8.84 39.90 23.90
C GLN A 6 -8.67 38.52 24.56
N SER A 7 -7.42 38.08 24.42
CA SER A 7 -6.61 37.28 25.33
C SER A 7 -7.07 37.28 26.79
N LEU A 8 -7.19 36.09 27.39
CA LEU A 8 -7.17 35.93 28.84
C LEU A 8 -6.16 34.82 29.19
N LYS A 9 -5.08 35.26 29.84
CA LYS A 9 -4.00 34.44 30.40
C LYS A 9 -4.28 34.17 31.89
N ARG A 10 -3.95 32.94 32.29
CA ARG A 10 -3.40 32.48 33.60
C ARG A 10 -4.28 32.42 34.86
N ALA A 11 -4.40 31.19 35.38
CA ALA A 11 -4.04 30.75 36.74
C ALA A 11 -4.01 29.19 36.68
N GLY A 12 -3.08 28.40 37.21
CA GLY A 12 -2.24 28.53 38.39
C GLY A 12 -2.82 27.63 39.50
N TYR A 13 -2.03 26.64 39.98
CA TYR A 13 -2.25 25.73 41.15
C TYR A 13 -3.11 24.47 40.89
N ALA A 14 -2.83 23.27 41.43
CA ALA A 14 -1.86 22.81 42.42
C ALA A 14 -1.49 21.34 42.18
N LEU A 15 -0.24 20.99 42.51
CA LEU A 15 0.25 19.63 42.76
C LEU A 15 -0.47 19.00 43.96
N VAL A 16 -0.94 17.77 43.80
CA VAL A 16 -1.07 16.81 44.91
C VAL A 16 -0.50 15.48 44.43
N SER A 17 0.78 15.26 44.74
CA SER A 17 1.43 13.96 44.63
C SER A 17 1.04 13.13 45.84
N ALA A 18 0.24 12.09 45.65
CA ALA A 18 0.06 11.04 46.64
C ALA A 18 1.14 9.97 46.44
N ALA A 19 2.06 9.91 47.40
CA ALA A 19 3.03 8.83 47.52
C ALA A 19 2.30 7.52 47.89
N PHE A 20 2.51 6.46 47.12
CA PHE A 20 2.29 5.10 47.58
C PHE A 20 3.64 4.38 47.60
N MET A 21 4.21 4.29 48.80
CA MET A 21 5.31 3.38 49.11
C MET A 21 4.78 1.95 49.07
N GLY A 22 5.41 1.12 48.25
CA GLY A 22 5.19 -0.32 48.21
C GLY A 22 6.46 -1.00 47.73
N SER A 23 7.43 -1.12 48.62
CA SER A 23 8.64 -1.93 48.43
C SER A 23 8.26 -3.40 48.27
N VAL A 24 8.71 -4.02 47.18
CA VAL A 24 8.99 -5.46 47.15
C VAL A 24 10.32 -5.66 46.44
N MET A 25 11.34 -6.02 47.22
CA MET A 25 12.62 -6.53 46.73
C MET A 25 12.39 -7.86 45.99
N GLY A 26 13.00 -8.00 44.82
CA GLY A 26 13.09 -9.26 44.08
C GLY A 26 14.34 -9.23 43.18
N PRO A 27 15.10 -10.34 43.08
CA PRO A 27 16.52 -10.30 42.80
C PRO A 27 16.88 -10.02 41.33
N VAL A 28 18.03 -9.35 41.23
CA VAL A 28 18.84 -9.06 40.04
C VAL A 28 19.21 -10.37 39.34
N GLY A 29 18.57 -10.64 38.20
CA GLY A 29 18.97 -11.68 37.24
C GLY A 29 19.72 -11.02 36.08
N GLY A 30 20.99 -11.39 35.92
CA GLY A 30 21.95 -10.75 35.02
C GLY A 30 21.54 -10.70 33.55
N LEU A 31 21.67 -9.51 32.95
CA LEU A 31 21.81 -9.37 31.51
C LEU A 31 23.20 -9.88 31.10
N GLN A 32 23.23 -10.99 30.36
CA GLN A 32 24.39 -11.33 29.54
C GLN A 32 24.34 -10.49 28.27
N THR A 33 25.26 -9.54 28.17
CA THR A 33 25.55 -8.79 26.95
C THR A 33 26.39 -9.69 26.04
N ALA A 34 25.79 -10.26 25.00
CA ALA A 34 26.54 -10.93 23.94
C ALA A 34 27.02 -9.87 22.94
N ALA A 35 28.31 -9.57 22.98
CA ALA A 35 29.01 -8.79 21.97
C ALA A 35 29.17 -9.65 20.71
N LEU A 36 28.55 -9.25 19.60
CA LEU A 36 28.81 -9.83 18.29
C LEU A 36 30.09 -9.19 17.74
N ALA A 37 31.17 -9.98 17.73
CA ALA A 37 32.43 -9.64 17.09
C ALA A 37 32.23 -9.53 15.57
N SER A 38 32.65 -8.40 15.01
CA SER A 38 32.76 -8.21 13.56
C SER A 38 34.04 -8.93 13.10
N ILE A 39 33.89 -9.92 12.23
CA ILE A 39 35.03 -10.58 11.55
C ILE A 39 35.30 -9.77 10.29
N GLU A 40 36.36 -8.97 10.32
CA GLU A 40 36.91 -8.26 9.16
C GLU A 40 37.84 -9.22 8.42
N ILE A 41 37.35 -9.81 7.33
CA ILE A 41 38.17 -10.62 6.42
C ILE A 41 38.85 -9.65 5.45
N ALA A 42 40.13 -9.37 5.68
CA ALA A 42 40.99 -8.69 4.72
C ALA A 42 41.16 -9.58 3.49
N GLN A 43 40.42 -9.28 2.42
CA GLN A 43 40.67 -9.84 1.09
C GLN A 43 41.94 -9.23 0.52
N ALA A 44 42.95 -10.06 0.28
CA ALA A 44 44.14 -9.68 -0.48
C ALA A 44 43.72 -9.28 -1.91
N SER A 45 44.12 -8.07 -2.32
CA SER A 45 43.93 -7.60 -3.69
C SER A 45 44.83 -8.39 -4.65
N PRO A 46 44.30 -9.01 -5.71
CA PRO A 46 45.14 -9.63 -6.73
C PRO A 46 45.89 -8.56 -7.54
N THR A 47 47.19 -8.75 -7.72
CA THR A 47 48.06 -7.98 -8.62
C THR A 47 47.48 -7.99 -10.04
N PRO A 48 47.32 -6.83 -10.71
CA PRO A 48 46.92 -6.79 -12.11
C PRO A 48 48.00 -7.46 -12.98
N ALA A 49 47.61 -8.45 -13.76
CA ALA A 49 48.45 -8.97 -14.83
C ALA A 49 48.57 -7.90 -15.94
N THR A 50 49.80 -7.64 -16.37
CA THR A 50 50.12 -6.80 -17.52
C THR A 50 49.39 -7.32 -18.77
N PRO A 51 48.59 -6.50 -19.47
CA PRO A 51 47.99 -6.91 -20.74
C PRO A 51 49.09 -7.09 -21.78
N GLU A 52 49.23 -8.30 -22.32
CA GLU A 52 50.00 -8.50 -23.55
C GLU A 52 49.24 -7.81 -24.69
N THR A 53 49.94 -6.95 -25.43
CA THR A 53 49.39 -6.29 -26.61
C THR A 53 49.17 -7.34 -27.69
N PRO A 54 47.92 -7.63 -28.12
CA PRO A 54 47.71 -8.58 -29.19
C PRO A 54 48.19 -7.98 -30.51
N THR A 55 49.10 -8.70 -31.17
CA THR A 55 49.50 -8.46 -32.57
C THR A 55 48.24 -8.45 -33.46
N PRO A 56 47.98 -7.39 -34.24
CA PRO A 56 46.81 -7.34 -35.11
C PRO A 56 46.89 -8.44 -36.17
N ALA A 57 45.91 -9.34 -36.17
CA ALA A 57 45.70 -10.27 -37.26
C ALA A 57 45.26 -9.49 -38.53
N PRO A 58 45.62 -9.97 -39.74
CA PRO A 58 45.20 -9.35 -41.00
C PRO A 58 43.67 -9.25 -41.07
N ALA A 59 43.16 -8.10 -41.47
CA ALA A 59 41.74 -7.86 -41.64
C ALA A 59 41.17 -8.80 -42.71
N GLU A 60 40.43 -9.83 -42.29
CA GLU A 60 39.58 -10.60 -43.18
C GLU A 60 38.40 -9.73 -43.61
N THR A 61 38.27 -9.54 -44.93
CA THR A 61 37.10 -8.93 -45.55
C THR A 61 35.84 -9.69 -45.11
N PRO A 62 34.87 -9.05 -44.45
CA PRO A 62 33.67 -9.73 -43.97
C PRO A 62 32.93 -10.39 -45.14
N ALA A 63 32.68 -11.70 -45.03
CA ALA A 63 31.84 -12.41 -45.98
C ALA A 63 30.42 -11.81 -45.96
N PRO A 64 29.72 -11.70 -47.11
CA PRO A 64 28.34 -11.24 -47.17
C PRO A 64 27.46 -12.10 -46.25
N GLN A 65 26.85 -11.49 -45.24
CA GLN A 65 25.94 -12.23 -44.37
C GLN A 65 24.68 -12.61 -45.14
N VAL A 66 24.47 -13.91 -45.32
CA VAL A 66 23.24 -14.48 -45.87
C VAL A 66 22.20 -14.42 -44.74
N LEU A 67 21.22 -13.52 -44.86
CA LEU A 67 20.10 -13.41 -43.93
C LEU A 67 19.21 -14.66 -44.03
N GLU A 68 19.00 -15.38 -42.92
CA GLU A 68 18.07 -16.50 -42.89
C GLU A 68 16.61 -16.02 -43.03
N PRO A 69 15.73 -16.79 -43.71
CA PRO A 69 14.30 -16.47 -43.83
C PRO A 69 13.60 -16.64 -42.47
N GLY A 70 13.54 -15.56 -41.70
CA GLY A 70 12.99 -15.52 -40.35
C GLY A 70 13.34 -14.23 -39.61
N ASP A 71 14.48 -13.63 -39.98
CA ASP A 71 14.86 -12.30 -39.53
C ASP A 71 14.13 -11.24 -40.36
N THR A 72 12.92 -10.88 -39.92
CA THR A 72 12.33 -9.63 -40.38
C THR A 72 13.23 -8.51 -39.85
N PRO A 73 13.90 -7.72 -40.71
CA PRO A 73 14.86 -6.74 -40.24
C PRO A 73 14.16 -5.79 -39.26
N LEU A 74 14.71 -5.72 -38.05
CA LEU A 74 14.30 -4.79 -37.02
C LEU A 74 14.61 -3.38 -37.51
N TYR A 75 13.67 -2.78 -38.25
CA TYR A 75 13.82 -1.42 -38.75
C TYR A 75 13.36 -0.44 -37.67
N GLU A 76 14.31 0.28 -37.09
CA GLU A 76 14.01 1.43 -36.26
C GLU A 76 13.45 2.56 -37.13
N ARG A 77 12.22 2.98 -36.82
CA ARG A 77 11.58 4.10 -37.50
C ARG A 77 12.12 5.42 -36.95
N VAL A 78 13.09 6.00 -37.68
CA VAL A 78 13.75 7.27 -37.30
C VAL A 78 12.76 8.42 -37.10
N ASP A 79 11.64 8.42 -37.86
CA ASP A 79 10.52 9.35 -37.71
C ASP A 79 9.79 9.25 -36.35
N ARG A 80 10.11 8.26 -35.52
CA ARG A 80 9.48 8.00 -34.23
C ARG A 80 10.42 8.15 -33.03
N ILE A 81 11.67 8.52 -33.27
CA ILE A 81 12.69 8.76 -32.24
C ILE A 81 12.47 10.15 -31.62
N ASN A 82 12.55 10.26 -30.29
CA ASN A 82 12.31 11.49 -29.51
C ASN A 82 10.93 12.12 -29.75
N VAL A 83 9.98 11.37 -30.28
CA VAL A 83 8.60 11.83 -30.46
C VAL A 83 7.81 11.57 -29.17
N CYS A 84 7.01 12.56 -28.76
CA CYS A 84 6.09 12.42 -27.65
C CYS A 84 5.01 11.37 -27.99
N ARG A 85 4.86 10.37 -27.12
CA ARG A 85 3.73 9.44 -27.14
C ARG A 85 2.98 9.48 -25.83
N GLN A 86 1.72 9.08 -25.87
CA GLN A 86 0.87 8.99 -24.70
C GLN A 86 0.41 7.55 -24.51
N ALA A 87 0.57 7.03 -23.30
CA ALA A 87 0.02 5.73 -22.95
C ALA A 87 -1.51 5.78 -22.98
N ASN A 88 -2.16 4.92 -23.76
CA ASN A 88 -3.62 4.85 -23.84
C ASN A 88 -4.24 3.95 -22.75
N ALA A 89 -3.41 3.15 -22.09
CA ALA A 89 -3.75 2.29 -20.97
C ALA A 89 -2.57 2.23 -20.00
N THR A 90 -2.82 1.78 -18.77
CA THR A 90 -1.72 1.46 -17.84
C THR A 90 -0.95 0.28 -18.41
N THR A 91 0.34 0.49 -18.69
CA THR A 91 1.20 -0.50 -19.33
C THR A 91 2.48 -0.72 -18.55
N GLU A 92 2.93 -1.96 -18.52
CA GLU A 92 4.17 -2.36 -17.88
C GLU A 92 5.37 -2.07 -18.78
N ILE A 93 6.52 -1.81 -18.16
CA ILE A 93 7.81 -1.59 -18.82
C ILE A 93 8.70 -2.77 -18.48
N PHE A 94 9.34 -3.36 -19.48
CA PHE A 94 10.16 -4.56 -19.39
C PHE A 94 11.62 -4.29 -19.73
N LEU A 95 12.52 -5.14 -19.23
CA LEU A 95 13.95 -5.02 -19.50
C LEU A 95 14.34 -5.37 -20.95
N ASN A 96 13.55 -6.19 -21.65
CA ASN A 96 13.85 -6.68 -23.00
C ASN A 96 12.63 -6.65 -23.94
N THR A 97 12.89 -6.87 -25.23
CA THR A 97 11.90 -6.86 -26.33
C THR A 97 10.94 -8.05 -26.31
N ALA A 98 11.27 -9.12 -25.59
CA ALA A 98 10.41 -10.30 -25.46
C ALA A 98 9.21 -10.05 -24.53
N LEU A 99 9.20 -8.91 -23.81
CA LEU A 99 8.16 -8.57 -22.83
C LEU A 99 7.90 -9.73 -21.87
N GLY A 100 9.00 -10.22 -21.29
CA GLY A 100 9.07 -11.48 -20.57
C GLY A 100 8.25 -11.55 -19.29
N PRO A 101 8.55 -12.55 -18.43
CA PRO A 101 7.79 -12.75 -17.20
C PRO A 101 7.87 -11.55 -16.24
N ILE A 102 6.97 -11.53 -15.25
CA ILE A 102 6.73 -10.38 -14.37
C ILE A 102 7.96 -9.93 -13.57
N ASP A 103 8.93 -10.82 -13.35
CA ASP A 103 10.23 -10.57 -12.73
C ASP A 103 11.15 -9.69 -13.60
N GLN A 104 10.88 -9.57 -14.91
CA GLN A 104 11.60 -8.68 -15.83
C GLN A 104 10.94 -7.30 -15.97
N ARG A 105 9.90 -7.02 -15.17
CA ARG A 105 9.24 -5.72 -15.14
C ARG A 105 10.09 -4.70 -14.38
N VAL A 106 10.45 -3.63 -15.07
CA VAL A 106 11.25 -2.52 -14.53
C VAL A 106 10.40 -1.32 -14.11
N GLY A 107 9.12 -1.27 -14.51
CA GLY A 107 8.23 -0.18 -14.12
C GLY A 107 6.82 -0.26 -14.72
N THR A 108 6.08 0.82 -14.57
CA THR A 108 4.77 1.04 -15.18
C THR A 108 4.59 2.46 -15.64
N VAL A 109 3.88 2.63 -16.74
CA VAL A 109 3.36 3.92 -17.22
C VAL A 109 1.84 3.89 -17.04
N THR A 110 1.29 4.88 -16.34
CA THR A 110 -0.16 5.01 -16.18
C THR A 110 -0.82 5.50 -17.46
N ALA A 111 -2.10 5.15 -17.66
CA ALA A 111 -2.89 5.71 -18.76
C ALA A 111 -2.84 7.26 -18.73
N GLY A 112 -2.69 7.87 -19.90
CA GLY A 112 -2.56 9.31 -20.07
C GLY A 112 -1.15 9.88 -19.85
N ALA A 113 -0.21 9.10 -19.33
CA ALA A 113 1.16 9.58 -19.13
C ALA A 113 1.89 9.74 -20.46
N ARG A 114 2.68 10.83 -20.55
CA ARG A 114 3.56 11.10 -21.68
C ARG A 114 4.85 10.31 -21.55
N VAL A 115 5.30 9.72 -22.64
CA VAL A 115 6.55 8.99 -22.75
C VAL A 115 7.36 9.52 -23.92
N THR A 116 8.69 9.51 -23.75
CA THR A 116 9.64 9.83 -24.80
C THR A 116 10.22 8.53 -25.33
N LEU A 117 10.06 8.26 -26.61
CA LEU A 117 10.59 7.04 -27.23
C LEU A 117 12.02 7.23 -27.72
N THR A 118 12.83 6.19 -27.57
CA THR A 118 14.12 6.10 -28.26
C THR A 118 13.95 5.44 -29.63
N GLY A 119 13.02 4.49 -29.77
CA GLY A 119 12.79 3.77 -31.01
C GLY A 119 11.54 2.90 -30.96
N VAL A 120 11.07 2.45 -32.12
CA VAL A 120 9.97 1.48 -32.25
C VAL A 120 10.42 0.35 -33.16
N LEU A 121 10.36 -0.87 -32.65
CA LEU A 121 10.55 -2.08 -33.44
C LEU A 121 9.20 -2.49 -34.05
N GLY A 122 9.24 -2.88 -35.32
CA GLY A 122 8.09 -3.40 -36.05
C GLY A 122 7.50 -4.66 -35.44
N ASN A 123 6.56 -5.30 -36.14
CA ASN A 123 5.87 -6.48 -35.66
C ASN A 123 6.87 -7.62 -35.33
N ILE A 124 7.06 -7.89 -34.04
CA ILE A 124 7.79 -9.06 -33.56
C ILE A 124 6.79 -10.22 -33.55
N ALA A 125 7.11 -11.31 -34.25
CA ALA A 125 6.26 -12.48 -34.36
C ALA A 125 5.71 -12.93 -32.98
N GLY A 126 4.39 -12.93 -32.84
CA GLY A 126 3.68 -13.34 -31.62
C GLY A 126 3.48 -12.27 -30.55
N ILE A 127 4.16 -11.12 -30.62
CA ILE A 127 4.12 -10.07 -29.57
C ILE A 127 3.53 -8.75 -30.11
N GLY A 128 3.64 -8.50 -31.42
CA GLY A 128 3.29 -7.22 -32.03
C GLY A 128 4.47 -6.24 -32.03
N GLY A 129 4.20 -4.96 -32.32
CA GLY A 129 5.25 -3.93 -32.25
C GLY A 129 5.65 -3.63 -30.80
N VAL A 130 6.93 -3.39 -30.56
CA VAL A 130 7.45 -2.95 -29.25
C VAL A 130 8.14 -1.59 -29.37
N ALA A 131 8.03 -0.77 -28.34
CA ALA A 131 8.64 0.54 -28.30
C ALA A 131 9.64 0.63 -27.15
N GLN A 132 10.80 1.23 -27.42
CA GLN A 132 11.79 1.54 -26.40
C GLN A 132 11.49 2.92 -25.82
N ILE A 133 11.40 2.99 -24.51
CA ILE A 133 11.14 4.22 -23.75
C ILE A 133 12.46 4.75 -23.19
N LYS A 134 12.62 6.07 -23.22
CA LYS A 134 13.69 6.82 -22.55
C LYS A 134 13.23 7.44 -21.23
N GLN A 135 11.97 7.89 -21.18
CA GLN A 135 11.36 8.56 -20.02
C GLN A 135 9.90 8.12 -19.86
N PRO A 136 9.40 7.88 -18.63
CA PRO A 136 10.05 8.18 -17.34
C PRO A 136 11.05 7.11 -16.87
N VAL A 137 10.98 5.89 -17.41
CA VAL A 137 11.86 4.76 -17.06
C VAL A 137 12.35 4.13 -18.36
N VAL A 138 13.64 3.80 -18.43
CA VAL A 138 14.23 3.16 -19.61
C VAL A 138 13.78 1.70 -19.68
N GLY A 139 13.25 1.28 -20.82
CA GLY A 139 12.85 -0.10 -21.05
C GLY A 139 11.97 -0.27 -22.29
N TRP A 140 11.28 -1.40 -22.35
CA TRP A 140 10.46 -1.82 -23.49
C TRP A 140 8.99 -1.96 -23.10
N LEU A 141 8.08 -1.57 -23.98
CA LEU A 141 6.64 -1.82 -23.82
C LEU A 141 5.99 -2.19 -25.16
N ARG A 142 4.72 -2.59 -25.12
CA ARG A 142 3.92 -2.85 -26.34
C ARG A 142 3.58 -1.54 -27.05
N ALA A 143 4.02 -1.38 -28.29
CA ALA A 143 3.76 -0.18 -29.07
C ALA A 143 2.25 0.09 -29.28
N ALA A 144 1.40 -0.94 -29.24
CA ALA A 144 -0.06 -0.82 -29.30
C ALA A 144 -0.67 -0.04 -28.11
N ASN A 145 0.07 0.07 -27.00
CA ASN A 145 -0.35 0.83 -25.83
C ASN A 145 0.03 2.32 -25.93
N LEU A 146 0.60 2.74 -27.06
CA LEU A 146 1.02 4.10 -27.32
C LEU A 146 0.17 4.74 -28.41
N THR A 147 -0.16 6.01 -28.17
CA THR A 147 -0.83 6.89 -29.13
C THR A 147 0.01 8.15 -29.33
N GLU A 148 -0.26 8.90 -30.39
CA GLU A 148 0.34 10.23 -30.55
C GLU A 148 -0.02 11.12 -29.36
N CYS A 149 0.93 11.90 -28.88
CA CYS A 149 0.60 12.93 -27.90
C CYS A 149 -0.41 13.88 -28.52
N SER A 150 -1.55 14.06 -27.85
CA SER A 150 -2.42 15.16 -28.18
C SER A 150 -1.76 16.47 -27.72
N ASP A 151 -1.84 17.50 -28.56
CA ASP A 151 -1.49 18.88 -28.18
C ASP A 151 -2.43 19.42 -27.09
N VAL A 152 -3.57 18.77 -26.88
CA VAL A 152 -4.43 18.99 -25.73
C VAL A 152 -3.78 18.29 -24.53
N PRO A 153 -3.30 19.04 -23.51
CA PRO A 153 -2.79 18.43 -22.28
C PRO A 153 -3.84 17.45 -21.74
N PRO A 154 -3.47 16.24 -21.29
CA PRO A 154 -4.44 15.37 -20.65
C PRO A 154 -5.07 16.17 -19.51
N THR A 155 -6.39 16.32 -19.53
CA THR A 155 -7.13 16.87 -18.39
C THR A 155 -6.64 16.11 -17.16
N PRO A 156 -6.13 16.78 -16.11
CA PRO A 156 -5.67 16.11 -14.92
C PRO A 156 -6.70 15.07 -14.51
N PRO A 157 -6.31 13.82 -14.18
CA PRO A 157 -7.27 12.83 -13.77
C PRO A 157 -8.12 13.46 -12.67
N THR A 158 -9.44 13.48 -12.87
CA THR A 158 -10.36 13.97 -11.85
C THR A 158 -9.98 13.28 -10.55
N PRO A 159 -9.69 14.02 -9.47
CA PRO A 159 -9.33 13.41 -8.19
C PRO A 159 -10.34 12.31 -7.89
N PRO A 160 -9.91 11.12 -7.42
CA PRO A 160 -10.84 10.07 -7.09
C PRO A 160 -11.88 10.65 -6.14
N THR A 161 -13.16 10.51 -6.49
CA THR A 161 -14.25 10.95 -5.63
C THR A 161 -14.00 10.34 -4.25
N PRO A 162 -13.95 11.14 -3.16
CA PRO A 162 -13.75 10.60 -1.83
C PRO A 162 -14.70 9.43 -1.59
N PRO A 163 -14.23 8.30 -1.00
CA PRO A 163 -15.09 7.17 -0.77
C PRO A 163 -16.32 7.64 0.00
N THR A 164 -17.51 7.34 -0.53
CA THR A 164 -18.76 7.68 0.17
C THR A 164 -18.72 7.00 1.53
N PRO A 165 -18.87 7.73 2.65
CA PRO A 165 -18.89 7.13 3.96
C PRO A 165 -19.93 6.00 4.01
N PRO A 166 -19.64 4.88 4.70
CA PRO A 166 -20.63 3.83 4.85
C PRO A 166 -21.92 4.40 5.47
N THR A 167 -23.05 3.78 5.18
CA THR A 167 -24.34 4.16 5.80
C THR A 167 -24.73 3.15 6.88
N ARG A 168 -25.74 3.44 7.70
CA ARG A 168 -26.26 2.47 8.68
C ARG A 168 -27.04 1.37 7.98
N GLY A 169 -26.70 0.13 8.29
CA GLY A 169 -27.36 -1.09 7.85
C GLY A 169 -28.21 -1.71 8.95
N ALA A 170 -28.15 -3.04 9.04
CA ALA A 170 -28.95 -3.82 9.98
C ALA A 170 -28.69 -3.46 11.45
N CYS A 171 -29.77 -3.42 12.24
CA CYS A 171 -29.78 -3.02 13.64
C CYS A 171 -29.59 -4.23 14.57
N TYR A 172 -28.74 -4.06 15.59
CA TYR A 172 -28.51 -5.05 16.64
C TYR A 172 -28.45 -4.40 18.03
N PHE A 173 -28.76 -5.18 19.06
CA PHE A 173 -28.47 -4.86 20.45
C PHE A 173 -27.25 -5.64 20.95
N ILE A 174 -26.43 -5.01 21.79
CA ILE A 174 -25.39 -5.70 22.54
C ILE A 174 -26.05 -6.56 23.63
N ARG A 175 -25.75 -7.86 23.66
CA ARG A 175 -26.23 -8.77 24.70
C ARG A 175 -25.53 -8.46 26.03
N THR A 176 -26.31 -8.15 27.05
CA THR A 176 -25.81 -7.95 28.42
C THR A 176 -25.31 -9.24 29.05
N THR A 177 -25.77 -10.40 28.57
CA THR A 177 -25.33 -11.71 29.06
C THR A 177 -23.87 -12.02 28.70
N THR A 178 -23.37 -11.50 27.58
CA THR A 178 -21.98 -11.71 27.15
C THR A 178 -21.10 -10.48 27.37
N ALA A 179 -21.70 -9.29 27.41
CA ALA A 179 -21.01 -8.01 27.54
C ALA A 179 -21.78 -7.05 28.46
N PRO A 180 -21.85 -7.33 29.78
CA PRO A 180 -22.64 -6.52 30.72
C PRO A 180 -22.16 -5.06 30.78
N ASN A 181 -20.85 -4.84 30.68
CA ASN A 181 -20.23 -3.52 30.68
C ASN A 181 -20.07 -2.93 29.26
N GLY A 182 -20.67 -3.56 28.24
CA GLY A 182 -20.45 -3.21 26.84
C GLY A 182 -19.19 -3.86 26.24
N LEU A 183 -18.83 -3.37 25.06
CA LEU A 183 -17.71 -3.86 24.26
C LEU A 183 -16.75 -2.70 23.97
N PHE A 184 -15.48 -3.01 23.79
CA PHE A 184 -14.51 -2.04 23.28
C PHE A 184 -14.66 -1.90 21.77
N ALA A 185 -14.62 -0.66 21.29
CA ALA A 185 -14.46 -0.34 19.88
C ALA A 185 -12.98 -0.17 19.52
N TYR A 186 -12.63 -0.56 18.30
CA TYR A 186 -11.27 -0.49 17.76
C TYR A 186 -11.27 0.31 16.46
N GLU A 187 -10.19 1.06 16.20
CA GLU A 187 -9.98 1.68 14.89
C GLU A 187 -9.62 0.61 13.84
N ASP A 188 -8.76 -0.32 14.23
CA ASP A 188 -8.46 -1.56 13.49
C ASP A 188 -8.22 -2.70 14.48
N PRO A 189 -8.96 -3.82 14.41
CA PRO A 189 -8.77 -4.94 15.33
C PRO A 189 -7.40 -5.61 15.17
N ARG A 190 -6.72 -5.48 14.02
CA ARG A 190 -5.41 -6.10 13.77
C ARG A 190 -4.26 -5.39 14.48
N THR A 191 -4.35 -4.07 14.61
CA THR A 191 -3.37 -3.27 15.36
C THR A 191 -3.60 -3.35 16.86
N GLY A 192 -4.83 -3.71 17.27
CA GLY A 192 -5.26 -3.71 18.67
C GLY A 192 -5.50 -2.30 19.22
N GLU A 193 -5.44 -1.28 18.37
CA GLU A 193 -5.67 0.11 18.74
C GLU A 193 -7.15 0.33 19.07
N ARG A 194 -7.40 0.63 20.35
CA ARG A 194 -8.74 0.88 20.87
C ARG A 194 -9.13 2.33 20.65
N GLN A 195 -10.40 2.53 20.31
CA GLN A 195 -10.96 3.88 20.31
C GLN A 195 -10.97 4.40 21.76
N THR A 196 -10.63 5.68 21.89
CA THR A 196 -10.72 6.39 23.17
C THR A 196 -11.56 7.65 23.03
N TYR A 197 -12.13 8.08 24.15
CA TYR A 197 -12.78 9.36 24.33
C TYR A 197 -12.40 9.91 25.70
N ASN A 198 -11.83 11.12 25.75
CA ASN A 198 -11.30 11.72 26.99
C ASN A 198 -10.38 10.77 27.79
N SER A 199 -9.48 10.07 27.09
CA SER A 199 -8.54 9.09 27.66
C SER A 199 -9.18 7.84 28.28
N GLN A 200 -10.48 7.62 28.08
CA GLN A 200 -11.19 6.40 28.46
C GLN A 200 -11.44 5.53 27.22
N PHE A 201 -11.42 4.20 27.39
CA PHE A 201 -11.76 3.30 26.29
C PHE A 201 -13.22 3.45 25.90
N ASP A 202 -13.46 3.62 24.61
CA ASP A 202 -14.79 3.86 24.04
C ASP A 202 -15.37 2.57 23.44
N GLY A 203 -16.69 2.58 23.25
CA GLY A 203 -17.42 1.47 22.63
C GLY A 203 -18.88 1.39 23.07
N PRO A 204 -19.66 0.49 22.44
CA PRO A 204 -21.07 0.37 22.73
C PRO A 204 -21.30 -0.23 24.12
N ALA A 205 -22.13 0.41 24.93
CA ALA A 205 -22.56 -0.10 26.23
C ALA A 205 -23.38 -1.40 26.10
N GLY A 206 -23.46 -2.17 27.19
CA GLY A 206 -24.36 -3.34 27.25
C GLY A 206 -25.81 -2.91 27.02
N ALA A 207 -26.60 -3.73 26.32
CA ALA A 207 -27.96 -3.40 25.87
C ALA A 207 -28.10 -2.17 24.95
N SER A 208 -27.00 -1.52 24.55
CA SER A 208 -27.06 -0.43 23.58
C SER A 208 -27.34 -0.95 22.16
N ARG A 209 -27.89 -0.07 21.33
CA ARG A 209 -28.15 -0.33 19.91
C ARG A 209 -26.93 0.01 19.08
N VAL A 210 -26.60 -0.86 18.13
CA VAL A 210 -25.59 -0.65 17.10
C VAL A 210 -26.17 -0.93 15.73
N PHE A 211 -25.54 -0.43 14.68
CA PHE A 211 -25.92 -0.70 13.29
C PHE A 211 -24.70 -1.18 12.52
N LEU A 212 -24.83 -2.25 11.75
CA LEU A 212 -23.76 -2.62 10.79
C LEU A 212 -23.57 -1.51 9.75
N THR A 213 -22.46 -1.55 9.02
CA THR A 213 -22.31 -0.71 7.83
C THR A 213 -23.15 -1.23 6.66
N ASN A 214 -23.51 -0.33 5.75
CA ASN A 214 -24.14 -0.65 4.47
C ASN A 214 -23.39 0.09 3.32
N PRO A 215 -22.74 -0.64 2.40
CA PRO A 215 -22.62 -2.11 2.38
C PRO A 215 -21.84 -2.64 3.59
N PRO A 216 -22.17 -3.85 4.09
CA PRO A 216 -21.44 -4.44 5.21
C PRO A 216 -20.00 -4.73 4.79
N LEU A 217 -19.04 -4.28 5.58
CA LEU A 217 -17.63 -4.64 5.38
C LEU A 217 -17.39 -6.10 5.79
N PRO A 218 -16.41 -6.79 5.16
CA PRO A 218 -16.00 -8.12 5.59
C PRO A 218 -15.58 -8.13 7.06
N ALA A 219 -16.08 -9.11 7.81
CA ALA A 219 -15.67 -9.31 9.19
C ALA A 219 -14.16 -9.62 9.27
N GLN A 220 -13.51 -9.18 10.33
CA GLN A 220 -12.09 -9.43 10.57
C GLN A 220 -11.89 -10.43 11.70
N THR A 221 -11.07 -11.45 11.48
CA THR A 221 -10.71 -12.41 12.51
C THR A 221 -9.35 -12.06 13.07
N VAL A 222 -9.27 -11.79 14.38
CA VAL A 222 -8.02 -11.51 15.09
C VAL A 222 -7.98 -12.35 16.36
N GLY A 223 -6.95 -13.19 16.48
CA GLY A 223 -6.89 -14.23 17.50
C GLY A 223 -8.10 -15.17 17.40
N ASN A 224 -8.81 -15.37 18.51
CA ASN A 224 -10.01 -16.20 18.57
C ASN A 224 -11.33 -15.41 18.43
N LYS A 225 -11.28 -14.15 18.00
CA LYS A 225 -12.46 -13.27 17.91
C LYS A 225 -12.75 -12.84 16.47
N VAL A 226 -14.03 -12.65 16.18
CA VAL A 226 -14.53 -12.05 14.94
C VAL A 226 -14.98 -10.63 15.25
N PHE A 227 -14.55 -9.67 14.46
CA PHE A 227 -14.88 -8.26 14.58
C PHE A 227 -15.68 -7.81 13.36
N VAL A 228 -16.70 -6.98 13.61
CA VAL A 228 -17.51 -6.35 12.57
C VAL A 228 -17.49 -4.84 12.78
N GLN A 229 -17.59 -4.10 11.68
CA GLN A 229 -17.65 -2.65 11.74
C GLN A 229 -19.09 -2.21 12.00
N VAL A 230 -19.28 -1.36 13.00
CA VAL A 230 -20.61 -0.89 13.42
C VAL A 230 -20.61 0.62 13.67
N TYR A 231 -21.76 1.24 13.42
CA TYR A 231 -22.14 2.49 14.03
C TYR A 231 -22.65 2.24 15.45
N TYR A 232 -22.12 2.97 16.41
CA TYR A 232 -22.54 2.92 17.80
C TYR A 232 -22.57 4.33 18.42
N THR A 233 -23.31 4.48 19.51
CA THR A 233 -23.31 5.71 20.31
C THR A 233 -22.14 5.66 21.28
N SER A 234 -21.20 6.58 21.14
CA SER A 234 -19.99 6.68 21.96
C SER A 234 -20.28 7.16 23.39
N LEU A 235 -19.25 7.13 24.23
CA LEU A 235 -19.26 7.79 25.55
C LEU A 235 -19.54 9.29 25.49
N SER A 236 -19.33 9.94 24.33
CA SER A 236 -19.68 11.35 24.13
C SER A 236 -21.15 11.58 23.79
N GLY A 237 -21.93 10.51 23.59
CA GLY A 237 -23.30 10.56 23.08
C GLY A 237 -23.40 10.76 21.56
N SER A 238 -22.27 10.79 20.86
CA SER A 238 -22.23 10.96 19.40
C SER A 238 -22.15 9.62 18.69
N ASP A 239 -22.64 9.54 17.46
CA ASP A 239 -22.46 8.34 16.66
C ASP A 239 -21.03 8.23 16.13
N ARG A 240 -20.39 7.09 16.38
CA ARG A 240 -19.05 6.74 15.89
C ARG A 240 -19.10 5.45 15.11
N LEU A 241 -18.13 5.31 14.20
CA LEU A 241 -17.86 4.06 13.50
C LEU A 241 -16.68 3.38 14.18
N GLY A 242 -16.77 2.08 14.44
CA GLY A 242 -15.67 1.31 15.01
C GLY A 242 -15.84 -0.19 14.83
N TRP A 243 -14.75 -0.92 14.99
CA TRP A 243 -14.75 -2.39 14.98
C TRP A 243 -15.06 -2.93 16.36
N VAL A 244 -16.02 -3.83 16.47
CA VAL A 244 -16.48 -4.38 17.74
C VAL A 244 -16.55 -5.91 17.63
N SER A 245 -16.16 -6.60 18.71
CA SER A 245 -16.15 -8.07 18.74
C SER A 245 -17.58 -8.63 18.65
N GLN A 246 -17.88 -9.35 17.57
CA GLN A 246 -19.10 -10.13 17.37
C GLN A 246 -19.20 -11.36 18.26
N GLY A 247 -18.06 -11.94 18.64
CA GLY A 247 -18.00 -13.21 19.34
C GLY A 247 -16.72 -13.94 18.99
N THR A 248 -16.65 -15.23 19.33
CA THR A 248 -15.53 -16.08 18.93
C THR A 248 -15.64 -16.49 17.46
N VAL A 249 -14.53 -16.98 16.89
CA VAL A 249 -14.55 -17.65 15.57
C VAL A 249 -15.63 -18.74 15.54
N GLY A 250 -16.40 -18.78 14.45
CA GLY A 250 -17.56 -19.66 14.28
C GLY A 250 -18.89 -19.09 14.81
N SER A 251 -18.87 -17.99 15.57
CA SER A 251 -20.11 -17.31 15.95
C SER A 251 -20.70 -16.55 14.77
N LEU A 252 -21.97 -16.80 14.44
CA LEU A 252 -22.71 -16.04 13.43
C LEU A 252 -23.35 -14.80 14.06
N ILE A 253 -23.37 -13.68 13.33
CA ILE A 253 -23.99 -12.45 13.82
C ILE A 253 -25.47 -12.67 14.15
N GLY A 254 -25.93 -12.13 15.29
CA GLY A 254 -27.30 -12.29 15.76
C GLY A 254 -27.61 -13.64 16.41
N SER A 255 -26.74 -14.64 16.27
CA SER A 255 -26.90 -15.93 16.95
C SER A 255 -26.80 -15.79 18.48
N VAL A 256 -27.17 -16.84 19.22
CA VAL A 256 -27.08 -16.86 20.68
C VAL A 256 -25.64 -16.85 21.20
N THR A 257 -24.67 -17.29 20.39
CA THR A 257 -23.24 -17.27 20.73
C THR A 257 -22.58 -15.94 20.38
N SER A 258 -23.29 -15.05 19.69
CA SER A 258 -22.81 -13.71 19.34
C SER A 258 -23.13 -12.71 20.44
N ASN A 259 -22.29 -11.70 20.57
CA ASN A 259 -22.55 -10.51 21.37
C ASN A 259 -23.70 -9.65 20.83
N PHE A 260 -24.17 -9.93 19.62
CA PHE A 260 -25.27 -9.22 18.98
C PHE A 260 -26.56 -10.05 19.03
N ARG A 261 -27.68 -9.36 19.26
CA ARG A 261 -29.02 -9.88 18.98
C ARG A 261 -29.72 -8.92 18.01
N PRO A 262 -30.53 -9.39 17.05
CA PRO A 262 -31.28 -8.50 16.18
C PRO A 262 -32.15 -7.54 16.98
N CYS A 263 -32.33 -6.31 16.47
CA CYS A 263 -33.38 -5.43 16.96
C CYS A 263 -34.76 -6.05 16.67
N PRO A 264 -35.76 -5.82 17.53
CA PRO A 264 -37.14 -6.20 17.27
C PRO A 264 -37.74 -5.38 16.11
#